data_AF-A0A6B0XYG6-F1
#
_entry.id   AF-A0A6B0XYG6-F1
#
_cell.length_a   1.000
_cell.length_b   1.000
_cell.length_c   1.000
_cell.angle_alpha   90.00
_cell.angle_beta   90.00
_cell.angle_gamma   90.00
#
_symmetry.space_group_name_H-M   'P 1'
#
loop_
_entity.id
_entity.type
_entity.pdbx_description
1 polymer ?
#
loop_
_entity_poly.entity_id
_entity_poly.type
_entity_poly.pdbx_seq_one_letter_code
_entity_poly.pdbx_strand_id
1 'polypeptide(L)'
;MLQRFDERNRDLSVNVNGALVHRDEAGVSPFDSVVQGGDAVWEGLRLYDGRIFKLGEHLARLRSSALALAFAEIPADEEIIEEIRRTLAANGMRDGVHIRLTLTRGVKVTSGMDPRLNRSGPTLIVLAEHKAPVYERSGLR
;
A
#
# COMPACT_ATOMS: atom_id res chain seq x y z
N MET A 1 -1.80 20.86 13.67
CA MET A 1 -1.86 19.71 12.75
C MET A 1 -2.84 18.69 13.34
N LEU A 2 -3.90 18.32 12.62
CA LEU A 2 -4.92 17.38 13.13
C LEU A 2 -4.39 15.95 13.29
N GLN A 3 -3.36 15.59 12.53
CA GLN A 3 -2.64 14.34 12.69
C GLN A 3 -1.36 14.60 13.47
N ARG A 4 -1.10 13.81 14.51
CA ARG A 4 0.15 13.81 15.27
C ARG A 4 0.89 12.50 14.98
N PHE A 5 2.20 12.53 15.12
CA PHE A 5 2.99 11.31 15.08
C PHE A 5 2.59 10.41 16.27
N ASP A 6 2.41 9.12 16.00
CA ASP A 6 2.14 8.11 17.03
C ASP A 6 3.44 7.36 17.31
N GLU A 7 3.90 7.36 18.56
CA GLU A 7 5.17 6.74 18.96
C GLU A 7 5.25 5.25 18.64
N ARG A 8 4.10 4.56 18.59
CA ARG A 8 4.05 3.14 18.17
C ARG A 8 4.49 2.93 16.73
N ASN A 9 4.50 3.99 15.92
CA ASN A 9 4.93 3.94 14.53
C ASN A 9 6.45 4.16 14.37
N ARG A 10 7.22 4.27 15.47
CA ARG A 10 8.67 4.54 15.40
C ARG A 10 9.46 3.44 14.72
N ASP A 11 9.13 2.18 14.99
CA ASP A 11 9.92 1.02 14.53
C ASP A 11 9.11 0.11 13.60
N LEU A 12 8.31 0.71 12.70
CA LEU A 12 7.47 -0.06 11.78
C LEU A 12 8.30 -0.82 10.76
N SER A 13 7.87 -2.05 10.48
CA SER A 13 8.25 -2.78 9.28
C SER A 13 7.30 -2.41 8.13
N VAL A 14 7.84 -1.82 7.07
CA VAL A 14 7.14 -1.54 5.81
C VAL A 14 7.41 -2.67 4.84
N ASN A 15 6.38 -3.11 4.12
CA ASN A 15 6.53 -4.15 3.13
C ASN A 15 6.65 -3.55 1.73
N VAL A 16 7.77 -3.80 1.06
CA VAL A 16 7.99 -3.42 -0.34
C VAL A 16 8.32 -4.68 -1.12
N ASN A 17 7.40 -5.10 -1.97
CA ASN A 17 7.51 -6.29 -2.82
C ASN A 17 7.87 -7.57 -2.03
N GLY A 18 7.26 -7.77 -0.86
CA GLY A 18 7.47 -8.93 0.00
C GLY A 18 8.62 -8.79 1.00
N ALA A 19 9.46 -7.76 0.87
CA ALA A 19 10.54 -7.46 1.80
C ALA A 19 10.03 -6.56 2.93
N LEU A 20 10.13 -7.05 4.17
CA LEU A 20 9.82 -6.28 5.38
C LEU A 20 11.08 -5.53 5.82
N VAL A 21 11.04 -4.20 5.75
CA VAL A 21 12.18 -3.32 6.00
C VAL A 21 11.80 -2.28 7.04
N HIS A 22 12.75 -1.89 7.90
CA HIS A 22 12.53 -0.82 8.86
C HIS A 22 12.12 0.48 8.15
N ARG A 23 11.17 1.23 8.70
CA ARG A 23 10.58 2.41 8.04
C ARG A 23 11.59 3.49 7.63
N ASP A 24 12.73 3.59 8.31
CA ASP A 24 13.77 4.58 8.02
C ASP A 24 14.67 4.16 6.85
N GLU A 25 14.63 2.87 6.48
CA GLU A 25 15.39 2.29 5.37
C GLU A 25 14.49 1.94 4.17
N ALA A 26 13.19 1.79 4.42
CA ALA A 26 12.21 1.45 3.39
C ALA A 26 12.16 2.54 2.31
N GLY A 27 12.29 2.11 1.05
CA GLY A 27 12.28 3.00 -0.10
C GLY A 27 11.94 2.27 -1.38
N VAL A 28 11.66 3.05 -2.43
CA VAL A 28 11.46 2.56 -3.79
C VAL A 28 12.54 3.12 -4.70
N SER A 29 12.87 2.38 -5.76
CA SER A 29 13.86 2.83 -6.74
C SER A 29 13.45 4.17 -7.37
N PRO A 30 14.39 5.10 -7.62
CA PRO A 30 14.11 6.27 -8.45
C PRO A 30 13.59 5.92 -9.85
N PHE A 31 13.85 4.71 -10.34
CA PHE A 31 13.35 4.21 -11.63
C PHE A 31 11.97 3.54 -11.54
N ASP A 32 11.35 3.47 -10.35
CA ASP A 32 9.97 3.02 -10.24
C ASP A 32 9.02 4.01 -10.94
N SER A 33 8.03 3.46 -11.64
CA SER A 33 6.98 4.21 -12.33
C SER A 33 6.31 5.28 -11.44
N VAL A 34 6.14 5.00 -10.14
CA VAL A 34 5.55 5.97 -9.21
C VAL A 34 6.44 7.19 -8.99
N VAL A 35 7.77 7.00 -9.00
CA VAL A 35 8.74 8.10 -8.83
C VAL A 35 8.92 8.87 -10.13
N GLN A 36 8.96 8.15 -11.26
CA GLN A 36 9.18 8.73 -12.59
C GLN A 36 8.01 9.59 -13.08
N GLY A 37 6.78 9.19 -12.76
CA GLY A 37 5.59 9.86 -13.29
C GLY A 37 4.30 9.63 -12.51
N GLY A 38 4.36 9.09 -11.29
CA GLY A 38 3.16 8.81 -10.49
C GLY A 38 2.31 7.65 -11.01
N ASP A 39 2.87 6.76 -11.84
CA ASP A 39 2.18 5.65 -12.48
C ASP A 39 1.94 4.49 -11.50
N ALA A 40 0.92 4.66 -10.67
CA ALA A 40 0.49 3.75 -9.62
C ALA A 40 -1.00 3.90 -9.30
N VAL A 41 -1.56 2.88 -8.64
CA VAL A 41 -2.88 2.92 -8.01
C VAL A 41 -2.76 2.65 -6.51
N TRP A 42 -3.73 3.09 -5.71
CA TRP A 42 -3.64 2.94 -4.26
C TRP A 42 -5.02 2.83 -3.61
N GLU A 43 -5.02 2.26 -2.40
CA GLU A 43 -6.18 2.14 -1.52
C GLU A 43 -5.83 2.58 -0.10
N GLY A 44 -6.83 3.12 0.59
CA GLY A 44 -6.77 3.41 2.02
C GLY A 44 -7.64 2.43 2.79
N LEU A 45 -7.02 1.49 3.50
CA LEU A 45 -7.71 0.45 4.25
C LEU A 45 -7.71 0.78 5.74
N ARG A 46 -8.70 0.22 6.46
CA ARG A 46 -8.81 0.34 7.92
C ARG A 46 -8.94 -1.03 8.55
N LEU A 47 -8.08 -1.30 9.52
CA LEU A 47 -8.10 -2.50 10.34
C LEU A 47 -8.86 -2.21 11.63
N TYR A 48 -9.88 -3.03 11.90
CA TYR A 48 -10.65 -3.04 13.13
C TYR A 48 -10.71 -4.45 13.69
N ASP A 49 -10.25 -4.64 14.92
CA ASP A 49 -10.29 -5.93 15.64
C ASP A 49 -9.91 -7.15 14.76
N GLY A 50 -8.75 -7.06 14.10
CA GLY A 50 -8.20 -8.11 13.26
C GLY A 50 -8.85 -8.26 11.88
N ARG A 51 -9.80 -7.39 11.50
CA ARG A 51 -10.50 -7.44 10.21
C ARG A 51 -10.37 -6.14 9.45
N ILE A 52 -10.12 -6.23 8.15
CA ILE A 52 -10.11 -5.06 7.27
C ILE A 52 -11.54 -4.79 6.79
N PHE A 53 -12.02 -3.57 7.01
CA PHE A 53 -13.36 -3.17 6.59
C PHE A 53 -13.47 -3.18 5.06
N LYS A 54 -14.44 -3.95 4.52
CA LYS A 54 -14.76 -4.03 3.09
C LYS A 54 -13.56 -4.35 2.18
N LEU A 55 -12.68 -5.25 2.63
CA LEU A 55 -11.44 -5.58 1.91
C LEU A 55 -11.69 -5.99 0.45
N GLY A 56 -12.70 -6.82 0.18
CA GLY A 56 -13.01 -7.26 -1.17
C GLY A 56 -13.38 -6.11 -2.10
N GLU A 57 -14.20 -5.16 -1.64
CA GLU A 57 -14.57 -3.98 -2.41
C GLU A 57 -13.38 -3.04 -2.67
N HIS A 58 -12.46 -2.93 -1.70
CA HIS A 58 -11.22 -2.18 -1.88
C HIS A 58 -10.31 -2.84 -2.93
N LEU A 59 -10.10 -4.16 -2.88
CA LEU A 59 -9.28 -4.88 -3.86
C LEU A 59 -9.88 -4.85 -5.26
N ALA A 60 -11.21 -4.99 -5.38
CA ALA A 60 -11.92 -4.84 -6.64
C ALA A 60 -11.70 -3.44 -7.25
N ARG A 61 -11.73 -2.37 -6.43
CA ARG A 61 -11.46 -1.01 -6.90
C ARG A 61 -10.00 -0.78 -7.27
N LEU A 62 -9.05 -1.33 -6.52
CA LEU A 62 -7.62 -1.31 -6.87
C LEU A 62 -7.39 -1.94 -8.24
N ARG A 63 -7.94 -3.14 -8.47
CA ARG A 63 -7.83 -3.87 -9.74
C ARG A 63 -8.49 -3.11 -10.89
N SER A 64 -9.70 -2.60 -10.69
CA SER A 64 -10.40 -1.77 -11.68
C SER A 64 -9.57 -0.54 -12.08
N SER A 65 -8.96 0.13 -11.09
CA SER A 65 -8.09 1.29 -11.34
C SER A 65 -6.82 0.90 -12.11
N ALA A 66 -6.18 -0.23 -11.76
CA ALA A 66 -5.00 -0.71 -12.47
C ALA A 66 -5.30 -1.08 -13.92
N LEU A 67 -6.45 -1.73 -14.17
CA LEU A 67 -6.94 -2.03 -15.51
C LEU A 67 -7.24 -0.76 -16.32
N ALA A 68 -7.83 0.27 -15.70
CA ALA A 68 -8.07 1.57 -16.33
C ALA A 68 -6.76 2.27 -16.75
N LEU A 69 -5.66 2.02 -16.02
CA LEU A 69 -4.31 2.46 -16.39
C LEU A 69 -3.56 1.46 -17.27
N ALA A 70 -4.22 0.45 -17.82
CA ALA A 70 -3.64 -0.58 -18.69
C ALA A 70 -2.42 -1.30 -18.07
N PHE A 71 -2.50 -1.65 -16.79
CA PHE A 71 -1.51 -2.55 -16.17
C PHE A 71 -1.57 -3.91 -16.87
N ALA A 72 -0.42 -4.42 -17.34
CA ALA A 72 -0.35 -5.72 -18.01
C ALA A 72 -0.47 -6.87 -17.00
N GLU A 73 0.05 -6.66 -15.79
CA GLU A 73 0.06 -7.64 -14.71
C GLU A 73 -0.48 -6.98 -13.44
N ILE A 74 -1.34 -7.70 -12.74
CA ILE A 74 -1.90 -7.31 -11.45
C ILE A 74 -1.87 -8.57 -10.59
N PRO A 75 -1.22 -8.56 -9.41
CA PRO A 75 -1.16 -9.72 -8.52
C PRO A 75 -2.56 -10.25 -8.19
N ALA A 76 -2.68 -11.55 -7.89
CA ALA A 76 -3.93 -12.12 -7.42
C ALA A 76 -4.33 -11.50 -6.07
N ASP A 77 -5.64 -11.47 -5.79
CA ASP A 77 -6.13 -10.86 -4.55
C ASP A 77 -5.56 -11.59 -3.33
N GLU A 78 -5.39 -12.91 -3.42
CA GLU A 78 -4.80 -13.76 -2.38
C GLU A 78 -3.35 -13.37 -2.06
N GLU A 79 -2.55 -13.01 -3.08
CA GLU A 79 -1.16 -12.57 -2.90
C GLU A 79 -1.10 -11.22 -2.18
N ILE A 80 -1.98 -10.29 -2.58
CA ILE A 80 -2.09 -8.97 -1.93
C ILE A 80 -2.54 -9.14 -0.48
N ILE A 81 -3.52 -10.00 -0.22
CA ILE A 81 -4.02 -10.29 1.12
C ILE A 81 -2.92 -10.89 2.00
N GLU A 82 -2.13 -11.81 1.47
CA GLU A 82 -1.01 -12.42 2.20
C GLU A 82 0.05 -11.39 2.58
N GLU A 83 0.42 -10.50 1.65
CA GLU A 83 1.39 -9.44 1.95
C GLU A 83 0.86 -8.42 2.96
N ILE A 84 -0.43 -8.10 2.92
CA ILE A 84 -1.08 -7.31 3.97
C ILE A 84 -0.99 -8.04 5.32
N ARG A 85 -1.32 -9.33 5.36
CA ARG A 85 -1.29 -10.14 6.58
C ARG A 85 0.11 -10.21 7.16
N ARG A 86 1.14 -10.46 6.34
CA ARG A 86 2.55 -10.47 6.74
C ARG A 86 2.98 -9.13 7.34
N THR A 87 2.57 -8.03 6.72
CA THR A 87 2.87 -6.67 7.20
C THR A 87 2.24 -6.39 8.56
N LEU A 88 0.96 -6.73 8.74
CA LEU A 88 0.26 -6.55 10.02
C LEU A 88 0.86 -7.44 11.11
N ALA A 89 1.20 -8.68 10.79
CA ALA A 89 1.82 -9.62 11.72
C ALA A 89 3.21 -9.15 12.18
N ALA A 90 4.04 -8.66 11.26
CA ALA A 90 5.37 -8.12 11.57
C ALA A 90 5.32 -6.93 12.55
N ASN A 91 4.24 -6.15 12.52
CA ASN A 91 4.04 -4.99 13.38
C ASN A 91 3.15 -5.28 14.61
N GLY A 92 2.70 -6.52 14.83
CA GLY A 92 1.80 -6.86 15.95
C GLY A 92 0.45 -6.14 15.90
N MET A 93 0.00 -5.72 14.72
CA MET A 93 -1.15 -4.84 14.55
C MET A 93 -2.48 -5.59 14.53
N ARG A 94 -3.45 -5.14 15.34
CA ARG A 94 -4.80 -5.71 15.40
C ARG A 94 -5.93 -4.69 15.29
N ASP A 95 -5.72 -3.44 15.68
CA ASP A 95 -6.77 -2.42 15.66
C ASP A 95 -6.20 -1.00 15.55
N GLY A 96 -7.04 -0.04 15.13
CA GLY A 96 -6.68 1.37 15.06
C GLY A 96 -5.63 1.69 13.99
N VAL A 97 -5.55 0.85 12.96
CA VAL A 97 -4.52 0.94 11.91
C VAL A 97 -5.12 1.41 10.60
N HIS A 98 -4.38 2.29 9.93
CA HIS A 98 -4.61 2.67 8.55
C HIS A 98 -3.54 2.02 7.69
N ILE A 99 -3.94 1.36 6.61
CA ILE A 99 -3.03 0.74 5.66
C ILE A 99 -3.11 1.54 4.36
N ARG A 100 -1.98 2.11 3.94
CA ARG A 100 -1.79 2.60 2.58
C ARG A 100 -1.29 1.43 1.75
N LEU A 101 -2.16 0.92 0.89
CA LEU A 101 -1.82 -0.09 -0.11
C LEU A 101 -1.52 0.63 -1.42
N THR A 102 -0.38 0.38 -2.04
CA THR A 102 -0.01 1.01 -3.33
C THR A 102 0.55 -0.05 -4.27
N LEU A 103 0.07 -0.05 -5.50
CA LEU A 103 0.55 -0.91 -6.58
C LEU A 103 1.08 -0.02 -7.70
N THR A 104 2.39 -0.05 -7.91
CA THR A 104 3.04 0.67 -9.02
C THR A 104 3.14 -0.26 -10.22
N ARG A 105 3.32 0.29 -11.43
CA ARG A 105 3.69 -0.54 -12.59
C ARG A 105 5.10 -1.15 -12.45
N GLY A 106 5.86 -0.72 -11.45
CA GLY A 106 7.16 -1.26 -11.05
C GLY A 106 8.36 -0.51 -11.58
N VAL A 107 9.52 -1.13 -11.45
CA VAL A 107 10.80 -0.56 -11.86
C VAL A 107 10.96 -0.61 -13.38
N LYS A 108 11.38 0.52 -13.96
CA LYS A 108 11.72 0.62 -15.37
C LYS A 108 13.17 0.25 -15.62
N VAL A 109 13.45 -0.33 -16.78
CA VAL A 109 14.82 -0.60 -17.25
C VAL A 109 15.61 0.69 -17.54
N THR A 110 14.91 1.78 -17.85
CA THR A 110 15.46 3.14 -18.00
C THR A 110 14.35 4.17 -17.83
N SER A 111 14.73 5.44 -17.60
CA SER A 111 13.79 6.57 -17.50
C SER A 111 13.02 6.77 -18.81
N GLY A 112 11.71 7.00 -18.71
CA GLY A 112 10.84 7.26 -19.86
C GLY A 112 9.36 7.03 -19.58
N MET A 113 8.50 7.60 -20.43
CA MET A 113 7.04 7.52 -20.28
C MET A 113 6.44 6.22 -20.83
N ASP A 114 7.18 5.45 -21.62
CA ASP A 114 6.67 4.21 -22.21
C ASP A 114 6.43 3.14 -21.10
N PRO A 115 5.19 2.63 -20.94
CA PRO A 115 4.89 1.62 -19.93
C PRO A 115 5.56 0.27 -20.20
N ARG A 116 6.02 0.00 -21.43
CA ARG A 116 6.75 -1.23 -21.79
C ARG A 116 8.18 -1.28 -21.25
N LEU A 117 8.64 -0.17 -20.66
CA LEU A 117 9.92 -0.11 -19.94
C LEU A 117 9.84 -0.80 -18.58
N ASN A 118 8.62 -1.02 -18.04
CA ASN A 118 8.37 -1.77 -16.82
C ASN A 118 8.43 -3.27 -17.11
N ARG A 119 9.61 -3.87 -16.91
CA ARG A 119 9.84 -5.30 -17.18
C ARG A 119 10.05 -6.15 -15.94
N SER A 120 10.07 -5.51 -14.77
CA SER A 120 10.29 -6.17 -13.47
C SER A 120 9.01 -6.63 -12.78
N GLY A 121 7.85 -6.47 -13.44
CA GLY A 121 6.54 -6.64 -12.81
C GLY A 121 6.16 -5.46 -11.90
N PRO A 122 4.91 -5.44 -11.39
CA PRO A 122 4.44 -4.38 -10.51
C PRO A 122 5.11 -4.42 -9.14
N THR A 123 5.28 -3.26 -8.49
CA THR A 123 5.76 -3.19 -7.11
C THR A 123 4.59 -2.96 -6.16
N LEU A 124 4.39 -3.89 -5.23
CA LEU A 124 3.39 -3.78 -4.17
C LEU A 124 4.02 -3.17 -2.92
N ILE A 125 3.41 -2.11 -2.39
CA ILE A 125 3.83 -1.43 -1.17
C ILE A 125 2.69 -1.52 -0.15
N VAL A 126 2.99 -2.05 1.03
CA VAL A 126 2.07 -2.07 2.17
C VAL A 126 2.68 -1.28 3.32
N LEU A 127 2.12 -0.10 3.58
CA LEU A 127 2.46 0.73 4.72
C LEU A 127 1.29 0.74 5.70
N ALA A 128 1.49 0.12 6.87
CA ALA A 128 0.51 0.11 7.95
C ALA A 128 0.99 1.00 9.09
N GLU A 129 0.14 1.92 9.56
CA GLU A 129 0.43 2.83 10.66
C GLU A 129 -0.74 2.88 11.66
N HIS A 130 -0.44 2.94 12.96
CA HIS A 130 -1.43 3.33 13.97
C HIS A 130 -1.85 4.77 13.70
N LYS A 131 -3.14 4.97 13.44
CA LYS A 131 -3.65 6.27 13.02
C LYS A 131 -5.12 6.44 13.35
N ALA A 132 -5.42 7.39 14.24
CA ALA A 132 -6.79 7.78 14.50
C ALA A 132 -7.47 8.34 13.23
N PRO A 133 -8.79 8.15 13.07
CA PRO A 133 -9.58 8.93 12.12
C PRO A 133 -9.40 10.44 12.38
N VAL A 134 -9.38 11.24 11.31
CA VAL A 134 -9.19 12.70 11.42
C VAL A 134 -10.44 13.39 11.96
N TYR A 135 -11.61 12.88 11.57
CA TYR A 135 -12.89 13.43 11.98
C TYR A 135 -13.50 12.55 13.06
N GLU A 136 -14.13 13.19 14.04
CA GLU A 136 -14.91 12.49 15.04
C GLU A 136 -16.09 11.79 14.39
N ARG A 137 -16.57 10.73 15.04
CA ARG A 137 -17.77 10.00 14.60
C ARG A 137 -19.07 10.79 14.86
N SER A 138 -18.97 12.01 15.39
CA SER A 138 -20.10 12.89 15.62
C SER A 138 -20.84 13.14 14.29
N GLY A 139 -22.04 12.58 14.16
CA GLY A 139 -22.90 12.75 12.97
C GLY A 139 -22.99 11.52 12.05
N LEU A 140 -22.21 10.46 12.29
CA LEU A 140 -22.48 9.14 11.70
C LEU A 140 -23.67 8.54 12.45
N ARG A 141 -24.84 8.50 11.81
CA ARG A 141 -26.07 7.85 12.29
C ARG A 141 -26.29 6.53 11.58
#